data_AF-X1AHS9-F1
#
_entry.id   AF-X1AHS9-F1
#
_cell.length_a   1.000
_cell.length_b   1.000
_cell.length_c   1.000
_cell.angle_alpha   90.00
_cell.angle_beta   90.00
_cell.angle_gamma   90.00
#
_symmetry.space_group_name_H-M   'P 1'
#
loop_
_entity.id
_entity.type
_entity.pdbx_description
1 polymer ?
#
loop_
_entity_poly.entity_id
_entity_poly.type
_entity_poly.pdbx_seq_one_letter_code
_entity_poly.pdbx_strand_id
1 'polypeptide(L)'
;EIKRILEEKLRNIYRWLKEKDLINSFDINKITRKDLLQLNIIINRRISASRDDNEKYDMFNAKKLQANAIRISHMLELLETQGIHALKDYLVKNEEKIKNNTANKSLRELFADREIKKVKRQTIELISRGVVHPKLEKLKELLTSQLQENTNSRVLVFSHFRDSVNNIVRYFEDDNIIRPHKFVGQAHKGADKGLTQKAQIKLLEEFKEGIYNILVGTSVAEEGLDIAECDLVVFYDVVPSAIRSIQRRGRTGRNKEGKIYIMMAEGTRDEGYYWAEKRKEKNMRESLKQLRILK
;
A
#
# COMPACT_ATOMS: atom_id res chain seq x y z
N GLU A 1 -2.03 -16.67 12.30
CA GLU A 1 -3.19 -16.36 13.16
C GLU A 1 -3.90 -15.04 12.82
N ILE A 2 -3.24 -13.88 12.87
CA ILE A 2 -3.89 -12.57 12.56
C ILE A 2 -4.64 -12.59 11.22
N LYS A 3 -3.96 -13.03 10.14
CA LYS A 3 -4.56 -13.19 8.81
C LYS A 3 -5.84 -14.04 8.86
N ARG A 4 -5.77 -15.22 9.49
CA ARG A 4 -6.90 -16.15 9.66
C ARG A 4 -8.10 -15.48 10.33
N ILE A 5 -7.89 -14.74 11.43
CA ILE A 5 -8.97 -14.03 12.14
C ILE A 5 -9.64 -12.99 11.23
N LEU A 6 -8.85 -12.21 10.50
CA LEU A 6 -9.36 -11.19 9.59
C LEU A 6 -10.12 -11.81 8.40
N GLU A 7 -9.59 -12.88 7.81
CA GLU A 7 -10.25 -13.62 6.72
C GLU A 7 -11.57 -14.24 7.16
N GLU A 8 -11.61 -14.85 8.34
CA GLU A 8 -12.82 -15.46 8.91
C GLU A 8 -13.90 -14.41 9.15
N LYS A 9 -13.54 -13.26 9.74
CA LYS A 9 -14.47 -12.13 9.89
C LYS A 9 -14.99 -11.62 8.56
N LEU A 10 -14.11 -11.43 7.58
CA LEU A 10 -14.50 -10.94 6.27
C LEU A 10 -15.45 -11.93 5.58
N ARG A 11 -15.15 -13.23 5.66
CA ARG A 11 -15.98 -14.31 5.12
C ARG A 11 -17.35 -14.35 5.79
N ASN A 12 -17.44 -14.16 7.10
CA ASN A 12 -18.71 -14.10 7.83
C ASN A 12 -19.56 -12.90 7.39
N ILE A 13 -18.93 -11.73 7.20
CA ILE A 13 -19.62 -10.56 6.63
C ILE A 13 -20.15 -10.88 5.22
N TYR A 14 -19.32 -11.48 4.37
CA TYR A 14 -19.73 -11.80 3.00
C TYR A 14 -20.81 -12.87 2.95
N ARG A 15 -20.81 -13.85 3.86
CA ARG A 15 -21.89 -14.83 3.98
C ARG A 15 -23.22 -14.13 4.24
N TRP A 16 -23.27 -13.24 5.23
CA TRP A 16 -24.47 -12.47 5.55
C TRP A 16 -24.93 -11.58 4.38
N LEU A 17 -23.99 -10.89 3.72
CA LEU A 17 -24.33 -10.07 2.54
C LEU A 17 -24.85 -10.92 1.38
N LYS A 18 -24.33 -12.13 1.19
CA LYS A 18 -24.81 -13.07 0.18
C LYS A 18 -26.22 -13.56 0.51
N GLU A 19 -26.51 -13.89 1.77
CA GLU A 19 -27.85 -14.29 2.24
C GLU A 19 -28.92 -13.20 2.01
N LYS A 20 -28.52 -11.94 1.84
CA LYS A 20 -29.41 -10.81 1.53
C LYS A 20 -29.42 -10.42 0.04
N ASP A 21 -28.87 -11.28 -0.83
CA ASP A 21 -28.77 -11.07 -2.28
C ASP A 21 -28.11 -9.72 -2.64
N LEU A 22 -27.08 -9.34 -1.86
CA LEU A 22 -26.31 -8.12 -2.06
C LEU A 22 -24.99 -8.38 -2.79
N ILE A 23 -24.45 -9.59 -2.67
CA ILE A 23 -23.23 -10.04 -3.36
C ILE A 23 -23.38 -11.49 -3.82
N ASN A 24 -22.59 -11.89 -4.81
CA ASN A 24 -22.73 -13.19 -5.47
C ASN A 24 -21.90 -14.31 -4.82
N SER A 25 -20.97 -13.99 -3.92
CA SER A 25 -20.03 -14.95 -3.35
C SER A 25 -19.59 -14.55 -1.94
N PHE A 26 -19.34 -15.55 -1.09
CA PHE A 26 -18.66 -15.37 0.21
C PHE A 26 -17.16 -15.65 0.15
N ASP A 27 -16.65 -16.06 -1.02
CA ASP A 27 -15.23 -16.23 -1.27
C ASP A 27 -14.54 -14.86 -1.29
N ILE A 28 -13.62 -14.66 -0.35
CA ILE A 28 -12.90 -13.39 -0.16
C ILE A 28 -12.05 -13.00 -1.37
N ASN A 29 -11.65 -13.97 -2.20
CA ASN A 29 -10.84 -13.73 -3.40
C ASN A 29 -11.68 -13.28 -4.60
N LYS A 30 -13.01 -13.45 -4.54
CA LYS A 30 -13.93 -13.10 -5.64
C LYS A 30 -14.58 -11.73 -5.49
N ILE A 31 -14.45 -11.09 -4.33
CA ILE A 31 -15.06 -9.79 -4.04
C ILE A 31 -13.97 -8.73 -3.91
N THR A 32 -13.95 -7.79 -4.84
CA THR A 32 -12.96 -6.71 -4.89
C THR A 32 -13.39 -5.52 -4.03
N ARG A 33 -12.44 -4.62 -3.71
CA ARG A 33 -12.78 -3.34 -3.06
C ARG A 33 -13.75 -2.50 -3.91
N LYS A 34 -13.65 -2.60 -5.25
CA LYS A 34 -14.57 -1.91 -6.17
C LYS A 34 -16.00 -2.41 -5.99
N ASP A 35 -16.18 -3.72 -5.85
CA ASP A 35 -17.50 -4.33 -5.64
C ASP A 35 -18.12 -3.86 -4.32
N LEU A 36 -17.32 -3.80 -3.24
CA LEU A 36 -17.78 -3.25 -1.96
C LEU A 36 -18.17 -1.77 -2.06
N LEU A 37 -17.46 -0.97 -2.84
CA LEU A 37 -17.80 0.45 -3.04
C LEU A 37 -19.10 0.60 -3.84
N GLN A 38 -19.28 -0.20 -4.89
CA GLN A 38 -20.52 -0.23 -5.67
C GLN A 38 -21.71 -0.72 -4.84
N LEU A 39 -21.49 -1.66 -3.93
CA LEU A 39 -22.51 -2.17 -3.02
C LEU A 39 -23.13 -1.06 -2.16
N ASN A 40 -22.39 -0.02 -1.79
CA ASN A 40 -22.96 1.13 -1.06
C ASN A 40 -24.07 1.82 -1.87
N ILE A 41 -23.93 1.91 -3.20
CA ILE A 41 -24.95 2.50 -4.08
C ILE A 41 -26.21 1.65 -4.05
N ILE A 42 -26.05 0.32 -4.16
CA ILE A 42 -27.16 -0.64 -4.14
C ILE A 42 -27.90 -0.58 -2.80
N ILE A 43 -27.16 -0.60 -1.68
CA ILE A 43 -27.74 -0.53 -0.33
C ILE A 43 -28.54 0.76 -0.15
N ASN A 44 -27.97 1.92 -0.48
CA ASN A 44 -28.70 3.19 -0.31
C ASN A 44 -29.94 3.27 -1.20
N ARG A 45 -29.88 2.72 -2.43
CA ARG A 45 -31.06 2.64 -3.30
C ARG A 45 -32.17 1.80 -2.69
N ARG A 46 -31.85 0.61 -2.13
CA ARG A 46 -32.84 -0.24 -1.45
C ARG A 46 -33.43 0.45 -0.21
N ILE A 47 -32.61 1.14 0.59
CA ILE A 47 -33.09 1.94 1.74
C ILE A 47 -34.11 2.99 1.29
N SER A 48 -33.81 3.74 0.23
CA SER A 48 -34.68 4.82 -0.24
C SER A 48 -35.95 4.32 -0.92
N ALA A 49 -35.91 3.16 -1.57
CA ALA A 49 -37.05 2.59 -2.29
C ALA A 49 -38.00 1.79 -1.39
N SER A 50 -37.50 1.21 -0.29
CA SER A 50 -38.29 0.33 0.55
C SER A 50 -39.24 1.10 1.48
N ARG A 51 -40.46 0.58 1.60
CA ARG A 51 -41.45 1.00 2.62
C ARG A 51 -41.51 0.03 3.80
N ASP A 52 -40.87 -1.13 3.70
CA ASP A 52 -40.80 -2.13 4.76
C ASP A 52 -39.68 -1.79 5.75
N ASP A 53 -40.03 -1.69 7.03
CA ASP A 53 -39.07 -1.34 8.07
C ASP A 53 -38.09 -2.48 8.36
N ASN A 54 -38.47 -3.74 8.11
CA ASN A 54 -37.56 -4.88 8.25
C ASN A 54 -36.46 -4.84 7.19
N GLU A 55 -36.83 -4.61 5.91
CA GLU A 55 -35.86 -4.42 4.85
C GLU A 55 -34.94 -3.22 5.11
N LYS A 56 -35.49 -2.08 5.57
CA LYS A 56 -34.65 -0.92 5.95
C LYS A 56 -33.66 -1.28 7.05
N TYR A 57 -34.11 -1.97 8.10
CA TYR A 57 -33.24 -2.42 9.19
C TYR A 57 -32.09 -3.28 8.66
N ASP A 58 -32.40 -4.28 7.82
CA ASP A 58 -31.40 -5.12 7.16
C ASP A 58 -30.43 -4.30 6.32
N MET A 59 -30.91 -3.33 5.54
CA MET A 59 -30.03 -2.51 4.71
C MET A 59 -29.15 -1.55 5.53
N PHE A 60 -29.63 -1.02 6.66
CA PHE A 60 -28.77 -0.28 7.59
C PHE A 60 -27.69 -1.18 8.21
N ASN A 61 -28.02 -2.43 8.52
CA ASN A 61 -27.02 -3.40 8.96
C ASN A 61 -26.02 -3.73 7.83
N ALA A 62 -26.50 -3.94 6.61
CA ALA A 62 -25.67 -4.17 5.43
C ALA A 62 -24.69 -3.01 5.21
N LYS A 63 -25.12 -1.76 5.40
CA LYS A 63 -24.26 -0.57 5.30
C LYS A 63 -23.12 -0.60 6.32
N LYS A 64 -23.40 -1.01 7.56
CA LYS A 64 -22.37 -1.16 8.59
C LYS A 64 -21.39 -2.28 8.24
N LEU A 65 -21.91 -3.42 7.80
CA LEU A 65 -21.11 -4.59 7.43
C LEU A 65 -20.24 -4.32 6.20
N GLN A 66 -20.77 -3.65 5.18
CA GLN A 66 -20.02 -3.20 4.00
C GLN A 66 -18.86 -2.29 4.39
N ALA A 67 -19.09 -1.31 5.29
CA ALA A 67 -18.03 -0.44 5.78
C ALA A 67 -16.95 -1.22 6.55
N ASN A 68 -17.35 -2.20 7.37
CA ASN A 68 -16.42 -3.04 8.10
C ASN A 68 -15.66 -4.02 7.20
N ALA A 69 -16.29 -4.55 6.15
CA ALA A 69 -15.63 -5.35 5.13
C ALA A 69 -14.54 -4.58 4.40
N ILE A 70 -14.76 -3.31 4.07
CA ILE A 70 -13.72 -2.45 3.49
C ILE A 70 -12.53 -2.31 4.44
N ARG A 71 -12.79 -2.06 5.73
CA ARG A 71 -11.73 -1.92 6.75
C ARG A 71 -10.94 -3.19 6.95
N ILE A 72 -11.61 -4.34 7.09
CA ILE A 72 -10.96 -5.63 7.28
C ILE A 72 -10.19 -6.05 6.02
N SER A 73 -10.75 -5.84 4.83
CA SER A 73 -10.05 -6.08 3.58
C SER A 73 -8.81 -5.19 3.45
N HIS A 74 -8.84 -3.96 3.97
CA HIS A 74 -7.66 -3.12 4.03
C HIS A 74 -6.64 -3.58 5.09
N MET A 75 -7.07 -4.05 6.25
CA MET A 75 -6.17 -4.65 7.25
C MET A 75 -5.41 -5.85 6.67
N LEU A 76 -6.10 -6.71 5.91
CA LEU A 76 -5.48 -7.83 5.19
C LEU A 76 -4.48 -7.34 4.15
N GLU A 77 -4.86 -6.34 3.34
CA GLU A 77 -3.95 -5.73 2.36
C GLU A 77 -2.67 -5.20 3.02
N LEU A 78 -2.80 -4.42 4.10
CA LEU A 78 -1.65 -3.88 4.82
C LEU A 78 -0.75 -4.99 5.35
N LEU A 79 -1.33 -6.03 5.96
CA LEU A 79 -0.58 -7.16 6.49
C LEU A 79 0.18 -7.91 5.39
N GLU A 80 -0.46 -8.13 4.25
CA GLU A 80 0.06 -8.91 3.12
C GLU A 80 1.09 -8.17 2.28
N THR A 81 0.96 -6.84 2.13
CA THR A 81 1.80 -6.07 1.19
C THR A 81 2.82 -5.18 1.89
N GLN A 82 2.55 -4.74 3.13
CA GLN A 82 3.38 -3.78 3.87
C GLN A 82 3.86 -4.32 5.22
N GLY A 83 3.15 -5.29 5.80
CA GLY A 83 3.48 -5.99 7.03
C GLY A 83 2.86 -5.42 8.30
N ILE A 84 3.35 -5.96 9.43
CA ILE A 84 2.70 -5.84 10.73
C ILE A 84 2.72 -4.41 11.28
N HIS A 85 3.74 -3.62 10.95
CA HIS A 85 3.86 -2.21 11.35
C HIS A 85 2.80 -1.34 10.68
N ALA A 86 2.54 -1.54 9.39
CA ALA A 86 1.48 -0.83 8.68
C ALA A 86 0.09 -1.19 9.25
N LEU A 87 -0.14 -2.46 9.61
CA LEU A 87 -1.36 -2.87 10.31
C LEU A 87 -1.49 -2.17 11.67
N LYS A 88 -0.42 -2.09 12.46
CA LYS A 88 -0.41 -1.37 13.76
C LYS A 88 -0.81 0.08 13.57
N ASP A 89 -0.17 0.80 12.65
CA ASP A 89 -0.43 2.22 12.44
C ASP A 89 -1.87 2.47 12.01
N TYR A 90 -2.43 1.60 11.17
CA TYR A 90 -3.85 1.65 10.80
C TYR A 90 -4.78 1.41 11.99
N LEU A 91 -4.48 0.44 12.85
CA LEU A 91 -5.28 0.17 14.06
C LEU A 91 -5.23 1.37 15.02
N VAL A 92 -4.05 1.90 15.32
CA VAL A 92 -3.85 3.04 16.22
C VAL A 92 -4.60 4.26 15.70
N LYS A 93 -4.45 4.59 14.41
CA LYS A 93 -5.15 5.72 13.77
C LYS A 93 -6.68 5.61 13.87
N ASN A 94 -7.23 4.40 13.80
CA ASN A 94 -8.67 4.21 13.95
C ASN A 94 -9.12 4.28 15.42
N GLU A 95 -8.28 3.87 16.37
CA GLU A 95 -8.55 4.09 17.80
C GLU A 95 -8.51 5.57 18.19
N GLU A 96 -7.59 6.35 17.62
CA GLU A 96 -7.56 7.80 17.80
C GLU A 96 -8.87 8.45 17.34
N LYS A 97 -9.43 8.01 16.21
CA LYS A 97 -10.76 8.48 15.77
C LYS A 97 -11.86 8.15 16.77
N ILE A 98 -11.78 6.99 17.43
CA ILE A 98 -12.74 6.59 18.46
C ILE A 98 -12.58 7.48 19.70
N LYS A 99 -11.34 7.66 20.18
CA LYS A 99 -11.03 8.52 21.34
C LYS A 99 -11.46 9.97 21.10
N ASN A 100 -11.24 10.49 19.90
CA ASN A 100 -11.60 11.86 19.51
C ASN A 100 -13.07 12.00 19.08
N ASN A 101 -13.92 10.99 19.32
CA ASN A 101 -15.35 10.98 18.96
C ASN A 101 -15.68 11.23 17.47
N THR A 102 -14.70 11.09 16.56
CA THR A 102 -14.89 11.24 15.10
C THR A 102 -15.22 9.91 14.40
N ALA A 103 -15.21 8.78 15.12
CA ALA A 103 -15.58 7.48 14.61
C ALA A 103 -17.09 7.34 14.37
N ASN A 104 -17.48 6.62 13.32
CA ASN A 104 -18.87 6.20 13.13
C ASN A 104 -19.22 4.95 13.96
N LYS A 105 -20.52 4.66 14.12
CA LYS A 105 -21.02 3.51 14.92
C LYS A 105 -20.40 2.18 14.47
N SER A 106 -20.29 1.93 13.16
CA SER A 106 -19.71 0.68 12.64
C SER A 106 -18.24 0.50 13.02
N LEU A 107 -17.45 1.59 13.05
CA LEU A 107 -16.06 1.55 13.49
C LEU A 107 -15.94 1.24 14.98
N ARG A 108 -16.74 1.90 15.82
CA ARG A 108 -16.73 1.67 17.28
C ARG A 108 -17.06 0.21 17.61
N GLU A 109 -18.11 -0.34 17.00
CA GLU A 109 -18.49 -1.74 17.18
C GLU A 109 -17.40 -2.71 16.69
N LEU A 110 -16.79 -2.43 15.53
CA LEU A 110 -15.70 -3.25 15.00
C LEU A 110 -14.51 -3.31 15.96
N PHE A 111 -14.14 -2.20 16.60
CA PHE A 111 -13.01 -2.15 17.53
C PHE A 111 -13.38 -2.60 18.96
N ALA A 112 -14.68 -2.71 19.28
CA ALA A 112 -15.15 -3.32 20.52
C ALA A 112 -15.09 -4.86 20.48
N ASP A 113 -15.13 -5.44 19.28
CA ASP A 113 -15.10 -6.87 19.01
C ASP A 113 -13.86 -7.57 19.60
N ARG A 114 -14.08 -8.73 20.23
CA ARG A 114 -13.03 -9.50 20.94
C ARG A 114 -11.90 -9.97 20.02
N GLU A 115 -12.23 -10.40 18.81
CA GLU A 115 -11.26 -10.91 17.85
C GLU A 115 -10.46 -9.76 17.21
N ILE A 116 -11.07 -8.58 16.98
CA ILE A 116 -10.31 -7.39 16.55
C ILE A 116 -9.36 -6.90 17.65
N LYS A 117 -9.78 -6.94 18.92
CA LYS A 117 -8.89 -6.65 20.06
C LYS A 117 -7.74 -7.66 20.14
N LYS A 118 -8.02 -8.95 19.89
CA LYS A 118 -7.00 -10.01 19.80
C LYS A 118 -6.00 -9.73 18.67
N VAL A 119 -6.48 -9.37 17.47
CA VAL A 119 -5.62 -8.95 16.34
C VAL A 119 -4.67 -7.84 16.78
N LYS A 120 -5.17 -6.77 17.41
CA LYS A 120 -4.32 -5.67 17.88
C LYS A 120 -3.25 -6.15 18.88
N ARG A 121 -3.62 -6.95 19.88
CA ARG A 121 -2.67 -7.47 20.88
C ARG A 121 -1.57 -8.29 20.21
N GLN A 122 -1.93 -9.20 19.30
CA GLN A 122 -0.97 -10.01 18.56
C GLN A 122 -0.07 -9.17 17.66
N THR A 123 -0.60 -8.12 17.03
CA THR A 123 0.19 -7.18 16.23
C THR A 123 1.29 -6.53 17.07
N ILE A 124 0.95 -6.02 18.26
CA ILE A 124 1.92 -5.37 19.15
C ILE A 124 2.96 -6.39 19.66
N GLU A 125 2.51 -7.58 20.03
CA GLU A 125 3.39 -8.66 20.48
C GLU A 125 4.41 -9.07 19.42
N LEU A 126 3.98 -9.28 18.17
CA LEU A 126 4.88 -9.63 17.06
C LEU A 126 5.91 -8.53 16.80
N ILE A 127 5.49 -7.26 16.86
CA ILE A 127 6.41 -6.13 16.73
C ILE A 127 7.45 -6.12 17.85
N SER A 128 7.03 -6.38 19.10
CA SER A 128 7.98 -6.45 20.24
C SER A 128 8.99 -7.58 20.12
N ARG A 129 8.67 -8.63 19.33
CA ARG A 129 9.58 -9.73 18.99
C ARG A 129 10.46 -9.44 17.76
N GLY A 130 10.40 -8.22 17.21
CA GLY A 130 11.19 -7.83 16.04
C GLY A 130 10.65 -8.35 14.70
N VAL A 131 9.40 -8.85 14.65
CA VAL A 131 8.83 -9.36 13.39
C VAL A 131 8.60 -8.21 12.41
N VAL A 132 9.15 -8.35 11.21
CA VAL A 132 9.01 -7.42 10.10
C VAL A 132 8.42 -8.12 8.87
N HIS A 133 8.12 -7.34 7.84
CA HIS A 133 7.69 -7.91 6.56
C HIS A 133 8.89 -8.57 5.84
N PRO A 134 8.76 -9.76 5.23
CA PRO A 134 9.88 -10.42 4.52
C PRO A 134 10.52 -9.56 3.43
N LYS A 135 9.73 -8.70 2.75
CA LYS A 135 10.28 -7.73 1.78
C LYS A 135 11.30 -6.76 2.41
N LEU A 136 11.19 -6.40 3.70
CA LEU A 136 12.19 -5.52 4.34
C LEU A 136 13.54 -6.22 4.50
N GLU A 137 13.54 -7.49 4.92
CA GLU A 137 14.77 -8.28 5.04
C GLU A 137 15.40 -8.50 3.66
N LYS A 138 14.58 -8.84 2.65
CA LYS A 138 15.08 -9.01 1.29
C LYS A 138 15.59 -7.71 0.67
N LEU A 139 14.97 -6.58 1.02
CA LEU A 139 15.45 -5.25 0.64
C LEU A 139 16.80 -4.98 1.29
N LYS A 140 16.95 -5.27 2.59
CA LYS A 140 18.23 -5.12 3.31
C LYS A 140 19.34 -5.92 2.64
N GLU A 141 19.11 -7.20 2.34
CA GLU A 141 20.09 -8.05 1.63
C GLU A 141 20.53 -7.43 0.30
N LEU A 142 19.58 -6.98 -0.52
CA LEU A 142 19.85 -6.37 -1.83
C LEU A 142 20.64 -5.06 -1.69
N LEU A 143 20.23 -4.18 -0.77
CA LEU A 143 20.88 -2.89 -0.54
C LEU A 143 22.29 -3.06 0.03
N THR A 144 22.47 -3.96 1.01
CA THR A 144 23.78 -4.27 1.58
C THR A 144 24.72 -4.82 0.52
N SER A 145 24.26 -5.75 -0.32
CA SER A 145 25.08 -6.31 -1.41
C SER A 145 25.52 -5.23 -2.40
N GLN A 146 24.58 -4.36 -2.82
CA GLN A 146 24.87 -3.26 -3.73
C GLN A 146 25.90 -2.26 -3.14
N LEU A 147 25.78 -1.94 -1.85
CA LEU A 147 26.68 -1.00 -1.17
C LEU A 147 28.04 -1.61 -0.82
N GLN A 148 28.13 -2.94 -0.70
CA GLN A 148 29.40 -3.67 -0.57
C GLN A 148 30.14 -3.75 -1.92
N GLU A 149 29.42 -3.96 -3.03
CA GLU A 149 29.99 -3.92 -4.39
C GLU A 149 30.49 -2.51 -4.76
N ASN A 150 29.74 -1.48 -4.37
CA ASN A 150 30.08 -0.09 -4.61
C ASN A 150 29.58 0.80 -3.47
N THR A 151 30.48 1.23 -2.59
CA THR A 151 30.17 2.11 -1.44
C THR A 151 29.65 3.49 -1.86
N ASN A 152 29.95 3.92 -3.09
CA ASN A 152 29.45 5.15 -3.69
C ASN A 152 28.12 4.95 -4.42
N SER A 153 27.48 3.79 -4.30
CA SER A 153 26.24 3.53 -5.00
C SER A 153 25.10 4.45 -4.52
N ARG A 154 24.24 4.83 -5.46
CA ARG A 154 23.03 5.61 -5.23
C ARG A 154 21.82 4.77 -5.61
N VAL A 155 20.93 4.59 -4.64
CA VAL A 155 19.78 3.71 -4.78
C VAL A 155 18.48 4.47 -4.60
N LEU A 156 17.50 4.15 -5.44
CA LEU A 156 16.13 4.62 -5.30
C LEU A 156 15.23 3.47 -4.88
N VAL A 157 14.42 3.68 -3.85
CA VAL A 157 13.40 2.73 -3.43
C VAL A 157 12.03 3.39 -3.58
N PHE A 158 11.20 2.87 -4.47
CA PHE A 158 9.85 3.36 -4.71
C PHE A 158 8.80 2.44 -4.09
N SER A 159 7.84 3.05 -3.41
CA SER A 159 6.65 2.37 -2.89
C SER A 159 5.37 3.09 -3.37
N HIS A 160 4.26 2.37 -3.44
CA HIS A 160 2.96 3.01 -3.72
C HIS A 160 2.47 3.83 -2.51
N PHE A 161 2.80 3.38 -1.30
CA PHE A 161 2.20 3.87 -0.06
C PHE A 161 3.20 4.68 0.77
N ARG A 162 2.79 5.88 1.23
CA ARG A 162 3.61 6.69 2.16
C ARG A 162 3.94 5.96 3.46
N ASP A 163 3.00 5.16 3.96
CA ASP A 163 3.21 4.40 5.20
C ASP A 163 4.32 3.36 5.04
N SER A 164 4.44 2.75 3.85
CA SER A 164 5.54 1.86 3.50
C SER A 164 6.87 2.61 3.38
N VAL A 165 6.90 3.80 2.78
CA VAL A 165 8.09 4.68 2.77
C VAL A 165 8.57 4.96 4.20
N ASN A 166 7.66 5.33 5.09
CA ASN A 166 8.00 5.60 6.50
C ASN A 166 8.53 4.35 7.20
N ASN A 167 7.93 3.18 6.98
CA ASN A 167 8.38 1.92 7.57
C ASN A 167 9.78 1.51 7.07
N ILE A 168 10.07 1.68 5.78
CA ILE A 168 11.40 1.38 5.23
C ILE A 168 12.44 2.30 5.89
N VAL A 169 12.19 3.61 5.96
CA VAL A 169 13.13 4.55 6.60
C VAL A 169 13.36 4.21 8.07
N ARG A 170 12.28 3.97 8.83
CA ARG A 170 12.37 3.55 10.24
C ARG A 170 13.16 2.25 10.43
N TYR A 171 12.96 1.27 9.56
CA TYR A 171 13.63 -0.04 9.67
C TYR A 171 15.16 0.07 9.56
N PHE A 172 15.66 1.11 8.91
CA PHE A 172 17.07 1.35 8.64
C PHE A 172 17.63 2.57 9.41
N GLU A 173 16.88 3.14 10.36
CA GLU A 173 17.26 4.36 11.08
C GLU A 173 18.60 4.21 11.83
N ASP A 174 18.86 3.02 12.38
CA ASP A 174 20.08 2.67 13.12
C ASP A 174 21.09 1.85 12.29
N ASP A 175 20.94 1.78 10.97
CA ASP A 175 21.85 1.00 10.11
C ASP A 175 23.12 1.80 9.76
N ASN A 176 24.29 1.19 9.97
CA ASN A 176 25.58 1.85 9.74
C ASN A 176 25.93 2.01 8.25
N ILE A 177 25.39 1.15 7.39
CA ILE A 177 25.74 1.10 5.96
C ILE A 177 24.63 1.76 5.15
N ILE A 178 23.38 1.44 5.47
CA ILE A 178 22.20 1.92 4.76
C ILE A 178 21.75 3.22 5.41
N ARG A 179 21.86 4.34 4.68
CA ARG A 179 21.46 5.68 5.14
C ARG A 179 20.31 6.20 4.29
N PRO A 180 19.07 5.76 4.55
CA PRO A 180 17.94 6.16 3.75
C PRO A 180 17.38 7.50 4.19
N HIS A 181 16.84 8.24 3.23
CA HIS A 181 16.02 9.40 3.52
C HIS A 181 14.70 9.35 2.74
N LYS A 182 13.64 9.83 3.39
CA LYS A 182 12.32 9.94 2.79
C LYS A 182 12.30 11.00 1.68
N PHE A 183 11.76 10.65 0.52
CA PHE A 183 11.54 11.54 -0.62
C PHE A 183 10.08 11.48 -1.09
N VAL A 184 9.22 12.36 -0.58
CA VAL A 184 7.79 12.42 -0.94
C VAL A 184 7.42 13.75 -1.60
N GLY A 185 6.30 13.78 -2.31
CA GLY A 185 5.75 15.01 -2.89
C GLY A 185 5.27 16.03 -1.83
N GLN A 186 4.86 17.21 -2.29
CA GLN A 186 4.54 18.36 -1.45
C GLN A 186 3.24 18.23 -0.64
N ALA A 187 2.31 17.39 -1.09
CA ALA A 187 1.02 17.22 -0.41
C ALA A 187 1.20 16.72 1.03
N HIS A 188 0.44 17.27 1.98
CA HIS A 188 0.34 16.75 3.35
C HIS A 188 -0.72 15.64 3.42
N LYS A 189 -0.51 14.60 4.23
CA LYS A 189 -1.46 13.50 4.45
C LYS A 189 -1.66 13.27 5.95
N GLY A 190 -2.59 14.02 6.55
CA GLY A 190 -2.78 14.00 8.01
C GLY A 190 -1.55 14.57 8.72
N ALA A 191 -1.00 13.82 9.68
CA ALA A 191 0.23 14.20 10.38
C ALA A 191 1.50 14.04 9.52
N ASP A 192 1.43 13.28 8.43
CA ASP A 192 2.57 13.08 7.54
C ASP A 192 2.74 14.26 6.58
N LYS A 193 3.75 15.10 6.82
CA LYS A 193 4.01 16.29 6.01
C LYS A 193 4.73 15.95 4.71
N GLY A 194 4.33 16.59 3.62
CA GLY A 194 5.08 16.56 2.37
C GLY A 194 6.36 17.38 2.47
N LEU A 195 7.24 17.24 1.48
CA LEU A 195 8.47 18.04 1.35
C LEU A 195 8.20 19.27 0.50
N THR A 196 8.68 20.44 0.92
CA THR A 196 8.67 21.64 0.06
C THR A 196 9.62 21.44 -1.12
N GLN A 197 9.41 22.15 -2.23
CA GLN A 197 10.30 22.06 -3.39
C GLN A 197 11.77 22.37 -3.03
N LYS A 198 12.01 23.38 -2.18
CA LYS A 198 13.35 23.73 -1.68
C LYS A 198 13.98 22.57 -0.89
N ALA A 199 13.20 21.89 -0.03
CA ALA A 199 13.68 20.74 0.71
C ALA A 199 13.97 19.54 -0.22
N GLN A 200 13.17 19.34 -1.27
CA GLN A 200 13.42 18.30 -2.27
C GLN A 200 14.73 18.55 -3.03
N ILE A 201 15.00 19.79 -3.45
CA ILE A 201 16.25 20.15 -4.14
C ILE A 201 17.45 19.89 -3.23
N LYS A 202 17.41 20.40 -1.98
CA LYS A 202 18.48 20.19 -1.00
C LYS A 202 18.76 18.70 -0.77
N LEU A 203 17.70 17.90 -0.60
CA LEU A 203 17.84 16.46 -0.39
C LEU A 203 18.46 15.74 -1.60
N LEU A 204 18.21 16.22 -2.82
CA LEU A 204 18.86 15.69 -4.01
C LEU A 204 20.35 16.05 -4.10
N GLU A 205 20.74 17.23 -3.63
CA GLU A 205 22.15 17.61 -3.50
C GLU A 205 22.84 16.73 -2.45
N GLU A 206 22.25 16.60 -1.26
CA GLU A 206 22.76 15.73 -0.18
C GLU A 206 22.87 14.26 -0.62
N PHE A 207 21.91 13.80 -1.44
CA PHE A 207 21.97 12.48 -2.06
C PHE A 207 23.12 12.36 -3.06
N LYS A 208 23.34 13.34 -3.94
CA LYS A 208 24.48 13.32 -4.88
C LYS A 208 25.82 13.29 -4.13
N GLU A 209 25.95 14.10 -3.08
CA GLU A 209 27.14 14.17 -2.22
C GLU A 209 27.38 12.91 -1.39
N GLY A 210 26.36 12.05 -1.22
CA GLY A 210 26.50 10.75 -0.53
C GLY A 210 26.25 10.80 0.97
N ILE A 211 25.70 11.91 1.47
CA ILE A 211 25.18 12.02 2.83
C ILE A 211 24.14 10.90 3.05
N TYR A 212 23.20 10.78 2.11
CA TYR A 212 22.31 9.64 1.99
C TYR A 212 22.69 8.83 0.76
N ASN A 213 22.66 7.50 0.88
CA ASN A 213 22.90 6.59 -0.25
C ASN A 213 21.62 5.98 -0.80
N ILE A 214 20.49 6.14 -0.10
CA ILE A 214 19.18 5.66 -0.51
C ILE A 214 18.13 6.76 -0.39
N LEU A 215 17.36 7.00 -1.45
CA LEU A 215 16.12 7.78 -1.38
C LEU A 215 14.92 6.84 -1.43
N VAL A 216 14.05 6.93 -0.42
CA VAL A 216 12.82 6.13 -0.33
C VAL A 216 11.64 7.04 -0.61
N GLY A 217 10.93 6.81 -1.71
CA GLY A 217 9.87 7.71 -2.16
C GLY A 217 8.61 7.04 -2.62
N THR A 218 7.55 7.84 -2.71
CA THR A 218 6.32 7.40 -3.38
C THR A 218 6.46 7.53 -4.89
N SER A 219 5.78 6.69 -5.65
CA SER A 219 5.77 6.73 -7.12
C SER A 219 5.35 8.09 -7.71
N VAL A 220 4.54 8.88 -7.00
CA VAL A 220 4.17 10.25 -7.40
C VAL A 220 5.34 11.23 -7.29
N ALA A 221 6.28 10.97 -6.39
CA ALA A 221 7.47 11.80 -6.24
C ALA A 221 8.45 11.62 -7.41
N GLU A 222 8.30 10.54 -8.19
CA GLU A 222 9.11 10.25 -9.37
C GLU A 222 8.91 11.28 -10.51
N GLU A 223 7.71 11.87 -10.64
CA GLU A 223 7.44 12.94 -11.61
C GLU A 223 8.14 14.24 -11.16
N GLY A 224 9.12 14.70 -11.93
CA GLY A 224 9.91 15.91 -11.62
C GLY A 224 11.25 15.63 -10.93
N LEU A 225 11.50 14.38 -10.56
CA LEU A 225 12.82 13.92 -10.17
C LEU A 225 13.69 13.79 -11.44
N ASP A 226 14.39 14.86 -11.83
CA ASP A 226 15.56 14.76 -12.72
C ASP A 226 16.70 14.09 -11.93
N ILE A 227 16.50 12.82 -11.60
CA ILE A 227 17.46 12.05 -10.81
C ILE A 227 18.63 11.77 -11.72
N ALA A 228 19.68 12.55 -11.51
CA ALA A 228 21.02 12.19 -11.88
C ALA A 228 21.30 10.75 -11.45
N GLU A 229 21.77 9.95 -12.42
CA GLU A 229 22.52 8.70 -12.29
C GLU A 229 22.39 7.97 -10.94
N CYS A 230 21.48 6.99 -10.87
CA CYS A 230 21.45 5.98 -9.81
C CYS A 230 21.90 4.62 -10.38
N ASP A 231 22.50 3.78 -9.54
CA ASP A 231 22.97 2.46 -9.96
C ASP A 231 21.89 1.39 -9.82
N LEU A 232 20.93 1.61 -8.90
CA LEU A 232 19.91 0.66 -8.55
C LEU A 232 18.57 1.37 -8.29
N VAL A 233 17.51 0.80 -8.87
CA VAL A 233 16.13 1.14 -8.53
C VAL A 233 15.41 -0.10 -8.02
N VAL A 234 14.73 0.04 -6.89
CA VAL A 234 13.90 -1.02 -6.29
C VAL A 234 12.47 -0.53 -6.16
N PHE A 235 11.53 -1.25 -6.78
CA PHE A 235 10.11 -1.08 -6.54
C PHE A 235 9.70 -2.01 -5.40
N TYR A 236 9.49 -1.46 -4.20
CA TYR A 236 9.08 -2.20 -3.01
C TYR A 236 7.65 -2.75 -3.12
N ASP A 237 6.78 -2.00 -3.81
CA ASP A 237 5.46 -2.45 -4.21
C ASP A 237 5.40 -2.54 -5.74
N VAL A 238 4.44 -3.31 -6.24
CA VAL A 238 4.16 -3.38 -7.68
C VAL A 238 3.60 -2.02 -8.16
N VAL A 239 4.47 -1.16 -8.72
CA VAL A 239 4.08 0.17 -9.23
C VAL A 239 4.49 0.39 -10.70
N PRO A 240 3.56 0.25 -11.66
CA PRO A 240 3.90 0.24 -13.09
C PRO A 240 3.93 1.59 -13.80
N SER A 241 3.30 2.63 -13.25
CA SER A 241 3.48 3.99 -13.79
C SER A 241 4.96 4.37 -13.70
N ALA A 242 5.59 4.00 -12.58
CA ALA A 242 6.96 4.37 -12.31
C ALA A 242 8.00 3.52 -13.03
N ILE A 243 7.77 2.20 -13.19
CA ILE A 243 8.63 1.36 -14.03
C ILE A 243 8.72 1.93 -15.45
N ARG A 244 7.58 2.33 -16.04
CA ARG A 244 7.53 2.88 -17.39
C ARG A 244 8.23 4.22 -17.50
N SER A 245 8.10 5.07 -16.50
CA SER A 245 8.72 6.39 -16.50
C SER A 245 10.25 6.30 -16.31
N ILE A 246 10.74 5.38 -15.47
CA ILE A 246 12.17 5.09 -15.33
C ILE A 246 12.75 4.47 -16.61
N GLN A 247 12.05 3.51 -17.21
CA GLN A 247 12.44 2.92 -18.49
C GLN A 247 12.42 3.95 -19.64
N ARG A 248 11.45 4.88 -19.66
CA ARG A 248 11.36 5.97 -20.64
C ARG A 248 12.45 7.01 -20.49
N ARG A 249 12.89 7.30 -19.27
CA ARG A 249 14.00 8.22 -18.98
C ARG A 249 15.37 7.63 -19.28
N GLY A 250 15.45 6.31 -19.52
CA GLY A 250 16.56 5.68 -20.23
C GLY A 250 17.93 6.15 -19.77
N ARG A 251 18.19 6.20 -18.46
CA ARG A 251 19.53 6.39 -17.87
C ARG A 251 19.59 5.73 -16.51
N THR A 252 19.80 4.43 -16.55
CA THR A 252 20.83 3.90 -15.68
C THR A 252 22.19 4.31 -16.28
N GLY A 253 23.13 4.78 -15.45
CA GLY A 253 24.17 5.77 -15.81
C GLY A 253 24.97 5.55 -17.10
N ARG A 254 25.58 6.64 -17.62
CA ARG A 254 26.27 6.69 -18.93
C ARG A 254 27.39 5.66 -19.17
N ASN A 255 27.84 4.91 -18.16
CA ASN A 255 28.93 3.93 -18.29
C ASN A 255 28.61 2.52 -17.73
N LYS A 256 27.42 2.25 -17.16
CA LYS A 256 26.97 0.90 -16.74
C LYS A 256 25.44 0.79 -16.76
N GLU A 257 24.92 -0.32 -17.24
CA GLU A 257 23.50 -0.69 -17.07
C GLU A 257 23.18 -0.84 -15.58
N GLY A 258 22.60 0.19 -14.98
CA GLY A 258 22.02 0.10 -13.64
C GLY A 258 20.82 -0.84 -13.62
N LYS A 259 20.55 -1.35 -12.42
CA LYS A 259 19.66 -2.50 -12.20
C LYS A 259 18.29 -2.02 -11.73
N ILE A 260 17.24 -2.69 -12.16
CA ILE A 260 15.86 -2.44 -11.70
C ILE A 260 15.29 -3.74 -11.12
N TYR A 261 14.82 -3.68 -9.87
CA TYR A 261 14.13 -4.78 -9.21
C TYR A 261 12.70 -4.39 -8.86
N ILE A 262 11.81 -5.38 -8.90
CA ILE A 262 10.44 -5.28 -8.39
C ILE A 262 10.30 -6.34 -7.31
N MET A 263 9.89 -5.93 -6.12
CA MET A 263 9.63 -6.82 -5.00
C MET A 263 8.16 -7.23 -5.01
N MET A 264 7.92 -8.50 -4.70
CA MET A 264 6.60 -9.09 -4.65
C MET A 264 6.62 -10.18 -3.57
N ALA A 265 5.63 -10.18 -2.68
CA ALA A 265 5.44 -11.29 -1.76
C ALA A 265 4.58 -12.37 -2.43
N GLU A 266 5.10 -13.61 -2.49
CA GLU A 266 4.41 -14.76 -3.07
C GLU A 266 3.13 -15.12 -2.30
N GLY A 267 2.09 -15.56 -3.02
CA GLY A 267 0.81 -15.94 -2.45
C GLY A 267 0.05 -14.78 -1.79
N THR A 268 0.39 -13.54 -2.13
CA THR A 268 -0.27 -12.33 -1.61
C THR A 268 -0.96 -11.53 -2.71
N ARG A 269 -1.60 -10.42 -2.31
CA ARG A 269 -2.18 -9.45 -3.25
C ARG A 269 -1.16 -8.82 -4.21
N ASP A 270 0.13 -8.86 -3.88
CA ASP A 270 1.18 -8.33 -4.76
C ASP A 270 1.15 -9.05 -6.13
N GLU A 271 0.90 -10.37 -6.18
CA GLU A 271 0.75 -11.11 -7.45
C GLU A 271 -0.46 -10.64 -8.26
N GLY A 272 -1.59 -10.41 -7.59
CA GLY A 272 -2.79 -9.87 -8.22
C GLY A 272 -2.53 -8.50 -8.85
N TYR A 273 -1.79 -7.63 -8.12
CA TYR A 273 -1.34 -6.35 -8.65
C TYR A 273 -0.39 -6.55 -9.83
N TYR A 274 0.59 -7.46 -9.75
CA TYR A 274 1.51 -7.75 -10.84
C TYR A 274 0.79 -8.16 -12.14
N TRP A 275 -0.12 -9.13 -12.06
CA TRP A 275 -0.85 -9.63 -13.23
C TRP A 275 -1.83 -8.61 -13.80
N ALA A 276 -2.54 -7.87 -12.94
CA ALA A 276 -3.43 -6.80 -13.37
C ALA A 276 -2.67 -5.76 -14.20
N GLU A 277 -1.44 -5.47 -13.80
CA GLU A 277 -0.62 -4.45 -14.42
C GLU A 277 0.07 -4.95 -15.70
N LYS A 278 0.54 -6.20 -15.73
CA LYS A 278 0.98 -6.85 -16.98
C LYS A 278 -0.13 -6.85 -18.04
N ARG A 279 -1.38 -7.07 -17.63
CA ARG A 279 -2.54 -7.00 -18.53
C ARG A 279 -2.78 -5.58 -19.06
N LYS A 280 -2.70 -4.56 -18.20
CA LYS A 280 -2.83 -3.15 -18.63
C LYS A 280 -1.72 -2.74 -19.59
N GLU A 281 -0.48 -3.17 -19.35
CA GLU A 281 0.64 -2.91 -20.25
C GLU A 281 0.40 -3.52 -21.64
N LYS A 282 -0.03 -4.79 -21.68
CA LYS A 282 -0.38 -5.48 -22.94
C LYS A 282 -1.47 -4.71 -23.70
N ASN A 283 -2.57 -4.37 -23.03
CA ASN A 283 -3.68 -3.63 -23.63
C ASN A 283 -3.21 -2.26 -24.18
N MET A 284 -2.35 -1.54 -23.44
CA MET A 284 -1.82 -0.26 -23.92
C MET A 284 -0.97 -0.43 -25.17
N ARG A 285 -0.08 -1.43 -25.21
CA ARG A 285 0.73 -1.73 -26.40
C ARG A 285 -0.14 -2.07 -27.60
N GLU A 286 -1.23 -2.80 -27.39
CA GLU A 286 -2.21 -3.11 -28.45
C GLU A 286 -2.94 -1.84 -28.92
N SER A 287 -3.40 -0.98 -28.03
CA SER A 287 -4.03 0.29 -28.39
C SER A 287 -3.08 1.22 -29.17
N LEU A 288 -1.81 1.31 -28.77
CA LEU A 288 -0.81 2.12 -29.47
C LEU A 288 -0.58 1.66 -30.92
N LYS A 289 -0.66 0.36 -31.20
CA LYS A 289 -0.56 -0.18 -32.57
C LYS A 289 -1.74 0.22 -33.46
N GLN A 290 -2.90 0.52 -32.87
CA GLN A 290 -4.12 0.91 -33.60
C GLN A 290 -4.19 2.43 -33.85
N LEU A 291 -3.34 3.22 -33.19
CA LEU A 291 -3.28 4.66 -33.41
C LEU A 291 -2.72 4.96 -34.81
N ARG A 292 -3.54 5.56 -35.66
CA ARG A 292 -3.07 6.19 -36.90
C ARG A 292 -2.61 7.60 -36.55
N ILE A 293 -1.33 7.88 -36.75
CA ILE A 293 -0.78 9.24 -36.63
C ILE A 293 -1.28 10.02 -37.85
N LEU A 294 -2.12 11.03 -37.62
CA LEU A 294 -2.38 12.07 -38.62
C LEU A 294 -1.13 12.97 -38.66
N LYS A 295 -0.49 13.03 -39.83
CA LYS A 295 0.60 13.97 -40.11
C LYS A 295 0.04 15.34 -40.46
#